data_AF-A0A8A8DDL2-F1
#
_entry.id   AF-A0A8A8DDL2-F1
#
_cell.length_a   1.000
_cell.length_b   1.000
_cell.length_c   1.000
_cell.angle_alpha   90.00
_cell.angle_beta   90.00
_cell.angle_gamma   90.00
#
_symmetry.space_group_name_H-M   'P 1'
#
loop_
_entity.id
_entity.type
_entity.pdbx_description
1 polymer ?
#
loop_
_entity_poly.entity_id
_entity_poly.type
_entity_poly.pdbx_seq_one_letter_code
_entity_poly.pdbx_strand_id
1 'polypeptide(L)'
;MLWIYISIHMINHALGIWSIDVAERGLHLAIGVWQSVPGTILLYGAAGLHFALAIRTIYGRRHWALPPAEWLRLWAGLSLPLLLIRHVVGTRVATSFYGFEPNYARVVVALLTSGTQGLQIALLAPGWVHGSLGLWLHLRRRAFFHRARFVLLGMLILLPVLSAAGFVQMTRAVVPGSLAAPAPDAALVAHRAALDSWRHLLVAGYLSLIVVAFAGGQWRNRFAGGVSREQP
;
A
#
# COMPACT_ATOMS: atom_id res chain seq x y z
N MET A 1 -6.27 2.40 11.93
CA MET A 1 -7.05 2.79 10.74
C MET A 1 -6.50 2.23 9.44
N LEU A 2 -5.23 2.50 9.08
CA LEU A 2 -4.65 2.00 7.81
C LEU A 2 -4.78 0.49 7.60
N TRP A 3 -4.60 -0.31 8.67
CA TRP A 3 -4.82 -1.76 8.62
C TRP A 3 -6.28 -2.11 8.29
N ILE A 4 -7.26 -1.38 8.84
CA ILE A 4 -8.69 -1.60 8.54
C ILE A 4 -8.99 -1.25 7.08
N TYR A 5 -8.46 -0.13 6.59
CA TYR A 5 -8.61 0.29 5.20
C TYR A 5 -8.10 -0.79 4.23
N ILE A 6 -6.87 -1.27 4.43
CA ILE A 6 -6.31 -2.32 3.55
C ILE A 6 -7.04 -3.66 3.70
N SER A 7 -7.50 -4.03 4.91
CA SER A 7 -8.35 -5.22 5.10
C SER A 7 -9.63 -5.15 4.26
N ILE A 8 -10.36 -4.04 4.35
CA ILE A 8 -11.61 -3.84 3.59
C ILE A 8 -11.31 -3.81 2.08
N HIS A 9 -10.22 -3.16 1.67
CA HIS A 9 -9.80 -3.13 0.27
C HIS A 9 -9.50 -4.54 -0.29
N MET A 10 -8.79 -5.37 0.47
CA MET A 10 -8.47 -6.75 0.08
C MET A 10 -9.70 -7.65 0.07
N ILE A 11 -10.61 -7.49 1.04
CA ILE A 11 -11.91 -8.17 1.04
C ILE A 11 -12.69 -7.78 -0.22
N ASN A 12 -12.68 -6.49 -0.59
CA ASN A 12 -13.37 -6.01 -1.78
C ASN A 12 -12.85 -6.67 -3.07
N HIS A 13 -11.53 -6.89 -3.18
CA HIS A 13 -10.95 -7.65 -4.29
C HIS A 13 -11.33 -9.12 -4.25
N ALA A 14 -11.37 -9.72 -3.05
CA ALA A 14 -11.75 -11.12 -2.87
C ALA A 14 -13.22 -11.38 -3.28
N LEU A 15 -14.10 -10.38 -3.18
CA LEU A 15 -15.46 -10.48 -3.73
C LEU A 15 -15.48 -10.80 -5.24
N GLY A 16 -14.43 -10.43 -5.96
CA GLY A 16 -14.24 -10.74 -7.39
C GLY A 16 -14.18 -12.24 -7.70
N ILE A 17 -14.02 -13.11 -6.69
CA ILE A 17 -14.13 -14.57 -6.84
C ILE A 17 -15.55 -14.95 -7.31
N TRP A 18 -16.58 -14.25 -6.81
CA TRP A 18 -17.97 -14.50 -7.17
C TRP A 18 -18.34 -13.83 -8.50
N SER A 19 -18.16 -12.52 -8.60
CA SER A 19 -18.31 -11.79 -9.86
C SER A 19 -17.71 -10.38 -9.76
N ILE A 20 -17.45 -9.77 -10.92
CA ILE A 20 -17.04 -8.37 -11.00
C ILE A 20 -18.13 -7.44 -10.44
N ASP A 21 -19.41 -7.72 -10.69
CA ASP A 21 -20.52 -6.89 -10.19
C ASP A 21 -20.61 -6.86 -8.65
N VAL A 22 -20.33 -7.99 -7.98
CA VAL A 22 -20.32 -8.05 -6.51
C VAL A 22 -19.17 -7.20 -5.96
N ALA A 23 -17.99 -7.31 -6.57
CA ALA A 23 -16.84 -6.50 -6.20
C ALA A 23 -17.11 -5.00 -6.45
N GLU A 24 -17.74 -4.64 -7.58
CA GLU A 24 -18.10 -3.26 -7.90
C GLU A 24 -19.07 -2.65 -6.90
N ARG A 25 -20.11 -3.38 -6.46
CA ARG A 25 -20.99 -2.90 -5.38
C ARG A 25 -20.22 -2.61 -4.10
N GLY A 26 -19.30 -3.49 -3.72
CA GLY A 26 -18.43 -3.26 -2.58
C GLY A 26 -17.48 -2.06 -2.78
N LEU A 27 -16.97 -1.85 -4.00
CA LEU A 27 -16.15 -0.70 -4.35
C LEU A 27 -16.94 0.60 -4.18
N HIS A 28 -18.20 0.65 -4.61
CA HIS A 28 -19.05 1.82 -4.48
C HIS A 28 -19.30 2.18 -3.02
N LEU A 29 -19.52 1.17 -2.16
CA LEU A 29 -19.61 1.38 -0.71
C LEU A 29 -18.28 1.91 -0.14
N ALA A 30 -17.15 1.33 -0.56
CA ALA A 30 -15.84 1.78 -0.13
C ALA A 30 -15.55 3.22 -0.57
N ILE A 31 -15.92 3.62 -1.79
CA ILE A 31 -15.82 4.98 -2.28
C ILE A 31 -16.68 5.92 -1.43
N GLY A 32 -17.95 5.57 -1.19
CA GLY A 32 -18.86 6.37 -0.37
C GLY A 32 -18.33 6.61 1.05
N VAL A 33 -17.71 5.60 1.66
CA VAL A 33 -17.11 5.74 3.00
C VAL A 33 -15.80 6.53 2.94
N TRP A 34 -14.84 6.11 2.13
CA TRP A 34 -13.45 6.61 2.20
C TRP A 34 -13.21 7.91 1.44
N GLN A 35 -14.05 8.22 0.45
CA GLN A 35 -14.00 9.50 -0.27
C GLN A 35 -14.96 10.56 0.30
N SER A 36 -15.75 10.21 1.32
CA SER A 36 -16.44 11.21 2.14
C SER A 36 -15.42 12.14 2.83
N VAL A 37 -15.87 13.32 3.24
CA VAL A 37 -15.05 14.26 4.04
C VAL A 37 -14.46 13.59 5.29
N PRO A 38 -15.23 12.94 6.18
CA PRO A 38 -14.66 12.29 7.37
C PRO A 38 -13.76 11.12 7.01
N GLY A 39 -14.11 10.30 6.00
CA GLY A 39 -13.26 9.20 5.54
C GLY A 39 -11.92 9.68 5.02
N THR A 40 -11.91 10.76 4.25
CA THR A 40 -10.71 11.40 3.70
C THR A 40 -9.83 11.94 4.83
N ILE A 41 -10.39 12.75 5.75
CA ILE A 41 -9.62 13.30 6.89
C ILE A 41 -8.98 12.17 7.69
N LEU A 42 -9.76 11.13 7.98
CA LEU A 42 -9.31 10.02 8.82
C LEU A 42 -8.23 9.17 8.13
N LEU A 43 -8.37 8.89 6.83
CA LEU A 43 -7.42 8.10 6.06
C LEU A 43 -6.11 8.86 5.82
N TYR A 44 -6.18 10.09 5.30
CA TYR A 44 -4.99 10.90 5.02
C TYR A 44 -4.30 11.38 6.30
N GLY A 45 -5.07 11.71 7.35
CA GLY A 45 -4.53 12.02 8.67
C GLY A 45 -3.79 10.82 9.27
N ALA A 46 -4.38 9.62 9.23
CA ALA A 46 -3.71 8.40 9.69
C ALA A 46 -2.47 8.06 8.85
N ALA A 47 -2.52 8.24 7.53
CA ALA A 47 -1.39 8.01 6.63
C ALA A 47 -0.24 8.98 6.91
N GLY A 48 -0.53 10.28 7.00
CA GLY A 48 0.44 11.32 7.30
C GLY A 48 1.10 11.13 8.66
N LEU A 49 0.29 10.88 9.71
CA LEU A 49 0.82 10.60 11.05
C LEU A 49 1.67 9.33 11.08
N HIS A 50 1.20 8.25 10.45
CA HIS A 50 1.96 7.00 10.35
C HIS A 50 3.31 7.23 9.67
N PHE A 51 3.32 7.96 8.55
CA PHE A 51 4.55 8.25 7.80
C PHE A 51 5.51 9.13 8.61
N ALA A 52 5.02 10.18 9.27
CA ALA A 52 5.83 11.03 10.13
C ALA A 52 6.48 10.24 11.29
N LEU A 53 5.72 9.34 11.93
CA LEU A 53 6.24 8.46 12.97
C LEU A 53 7.26 7.45 12.42
N ALA A 54 7.07 6.94 11.20
CA ALA A 54 8.03 6.06 10.54
C ALA A 54 9.36 6.77 10.26
N ILE A 55 9.31 8.00 9.70
CA ILE A 55 10.49 8.84 9.47
C ILE A 55 11.21 9.14 10.79
N ARG A 56 10.47 9.56 11.82
CA ARG A 56 11.04 9.78 13.17
C ARG A 56 11.70 8.53 13.72
N THR A 57 11.13 7.35 13.47
CA THR A 57 11.70 6.07 13.91
C THR A 57 13.01 5.76 13.19
N ILE A 58 13.08 5.98 11.87
CA ILE A 58 14.30 5.78 11.07
C ILE A 58 15.40 6.74 11.54
N TYR A 59 15.08 8.04 11.63
CA TYR A 59 16.02 9.07 12.12
C TYR A 59 16.46 8.79 13.57
N GLY A 60 15.54 8.30 14.40
CA GLY A 60 15.75 8.03 15.81
C GLY A 60 16.60 6.79 16.10
N ARG A 61 16.69 5.83 15.17
CA ARG A 61 17.25 4.51 15.44
C ARG A 61 18.77 4.55 15.61
N ARG A 62 19.27 3.97 16.71
CA ARG A 62 20.70 3.83 17.02
C ARG A 62 21.28 2.48 16.60
N HIS A 63 20.52 1.40 16.83
CA HIS A 63 20.96 0.04 16.56
C HIS A 63 20.11 -0.60 15.46
N TRP A 64 20.79 -1.26 14.52
CA TRP A 64 20.20 -1.95 13.38
C TRP A 64 20.26 -3.48 13.51
N ALA A 65 20.68 -3.99 14.68
CA ALA A 65 20.55 -5.40 15.04
C ALA A 65 19.09 -5.72 15.38
N LEU A 66 18.26 -5.90 14.35
CA LEU A 66 16.83 -6.19 14.50
C LEU A 66 16.56 -7.69 14.42
N PRO A 67 15.57 -8.21 15.17
CA PRO A 67 15.10 -9.56 14.96
C PRO A 67 14.51 -9.72 13.54
N PRO A 68 14.50 -10.94 12.96
CA PRO A 68 14.06 -11.16 11.58
C PRO A 68 12.66 -10.61 11.26
N ALA A 69 11.71 -10.71 12.18
CA ALA A 69 10.35 -10.21 11.99
C ALA A 69 10.29 -8.67 11.86
N GLU A 70 11.19 -7.94 12.54
CA GLU A 70 11.28 -6.48 12.42
C GLU A 70 11.94 -6.08 11.09
N TRP A 71 12.95 -6.84 10.63
CA TRP A 71 13.52 -6.66 9.29
C TRP A 71 12.49 -6.87 8.19
N LEU A 72 11.72 -7.95 8.27
CA LEU A 72 10.65 -8.23 7.30
C LEU A 72 9.60 -7.11 7.29
N ARG A 73 9.17 -6.64 8.47
CA ARG A 73 8.22 -5.53 8.59
C ARG A 73 8.79 -4.23 8.02
N LEU A 74 10.07 -3.94 8.26
CA LEU A 74 10.72 -2.74 7.75
C LEU A 74 10.87 -2.79 6.23
N TRP A 75 11.36 -3.90 5.68
CA TRP A 75 11.46 -4.12 4.25
C TRP A 75 10.09 -3.98 3.57
N ALA A 76 9.06 -4.64 4.09
CA ALA A 76 7.69 -4.53 3.59
C ALA A 76 7.15 -3.09 3.67
N GLY A 77 7.47 -2.38 4.75
CA GLY A 77 7.06 -0.97 4.94
C GLY A 77 7.78 0.02 4.02
N LEU A 78 9.03 -0.27 3.64
CA LEU A 78 9.81 0.58 2.72
C LEU A 78 9.52 0.25 1.25
N SER A 79 9.23 -1.01 0.92
CA SER A 79 8.84 -1.39 -0.44
C SER A 79 7.40 -0.97 -0.78
N LEU A 80 6.51 -0.92 0.23
CA LEU A 80 5.11 -0.58 0.04
C LEU A 80 4.90 0.77 -0.68
N PRO A 81 5.46 1.91 -0.24
CA PRO A 81 5.26 3.20 -0.92
C PRO A 81 5.66 3.20 -2.40
N LEU A 82 6.73 2.47 -2.78
CA LEU A 82 7.19 2.40 -4.16
C LEU A 82 6.13 1.78 -5.09
N LEU A 83 5.42 0.76 -4.60
CA LEU A 83 4.33 0.10 -5.34
C LEU A 83 3.02 0.89 -5.21
N LEU A 84 2.75 1.44 -4.02
CA LEU A 84 1.52 2.15 -3.69
C LEU A 84 1.39 3.47 -4.44
N ILE A 85 2.49 4.22 -4.66
CA ILE A 85 2.46 5.49 -5.40
C ILE A 85 1.89 5.26 -6.81
N ARG A 86 2.33 4.22 -7.51
CA ARG A 86 1.79 3.89 -8.85
C ARG A 86 0.29 3.60 -8.77
N HIS A 87 -0.14 2.83 -7.79
CA HIS A 87 -1.54 2.49 -7.57
C HIS A 87 -2.40 3.74 -7.34
N VAL A 88 -1.98 4.59 -6.40
CA VAL A 88 -2.70 5.82 -6.00
C VAL A 88 -2.70 6.84 -7.13
N VAL A 89 -1.61 6.97 -7.88
CA VAL A 89 -1.55 7.89 -9.03
C VAL A 89 -2.52 7.44 -10.13
N GLY A 90 -2.50 6.15 -10.49
CA GLY A 90 -3.37 5.59 -11.53
C GLY A 90 -4.85 5.48 -11.13
N THR A 91 -5.19 5.71 -9.88
CA THR A 91 -6.57 5.69 -9.38
C THR A 91 -6.94 7.07 -8.82
N ARG A 92 -6.63 7.33 -7.55
CA ARG A 92 -7.07 8.53 -6.83
C ARG A 92 -6.61 9.85 -7.45
N VAL A 93 -5.36 9.96 -7.91
CA VAL A 93 -4.87 11.21 -8.56
C VAL A 93 -5.54 11.37 -9.91
N ALA A 94 -5.60 10.30 -10.71
CA ALA A 94 -6.31 10.28 -11.99
C ALA A 94 -7.78 10.73 -11.85
N THR A 95 -8.50 10.23 -10.84
CA THR A 95 -9.88 10.65 -10.55
C THR A 95 -9.96 12.10 -10.11
N SER A 96 -9.13 12.50 -9.14
CA SER A 96 -9.29 13.82 -8.51
C SER A 96 -8.87 14.99 -9.39
N PHE A 97 -7.94 14.77 -10.34
CA PHE A 97 -7.36 15.85 -11.14
C PHE A 97 -7.60 15.72 -12.65
N TYR A 98 -7.93 14.53 -13.16
CA TYR A 98 -7.97 14.25 -14.60
C TYR A 98 -9.26 13.56 -15.07
N GLY A 99 -10.28 13.46 -14.21
CA GLY A 99 -11.61 12.95 -14.58
C GLY A 99 -11.68 11.45 -14.85
N PHE A 100 -10.70 10.66 -14.39
CA PHE A 100 -10.75 9.21 -14.51
C PHE A 100 -11.70 8.62 -13.47
N GLU A 101 -12.87 8.13 -13.88
CA GLU A 101 -13.81 7.44 -13.01
C GLU A 101 -13.47 5.94 -12.91
N PRO A 102 -12.95 5.47 -11.75
CA PRO A 102 -12.44 4.11 -11.63
C PRO A 102 -13.58 3.12 -11.36
N ASN A 103 -13.67 2.10 -12.20
CA ASN A 103 -14.38 0.85 -11.90
C ASN A 103 -13.43 -0.33 -12.14
N TYR A 104 -13.86 -1.54 -11.78
CA TYR A 104 -12.97 -2.69 -11.87
C TYR A 104 -12.54 -2.98 -13.31
N ALA A 105 -13.46 -2.88 -14.27
CA ALA A 105 -13.15 -3.09 -15.68
C ALA A 105 -12.07 -2.11 -16.19
N ARG A 106 -12.26 -0.80 -15.97
CA ARG A 106 -11.30 0.24 -16.39
C ARG A 106 -9.95 0.09 -15.72
N VAL A 107 -9.93 -0.23 -14.42
CA VAL A 107 -8.68 -0.47 -13.70
C VAL A 107 -7.96 -1.69 -14.26
N VAL A 108 -8.66 -2.80 -14.50
CA VAL A 108 -8.08 -4.01 -15.12
C VAL A 108 -7.48 -3.67 -16.49
N VAL A 109 -8.24 -2.98 -17.36
CA VAL A 109 -7.76 -2.57 -18.68
C VAL A 109 -6.53 -1.66 -18.59
N ALA A 110 -6.53 -0.69 -17.67
CA ALA A 110 -5.37 0.18 -17.44
C ALA A 110 -4.13 -0.60 -16.98
N LEU A 111 -4.30 -1.63 -16.14
CA LEU A 111 -3.19 -2.45 -15.67
C LEU A 111 -2.62 -3.35 -16.76
N LEU A 112 -3.48 -3.94 -17.60
CA LEU A 112 -3.07 -4.76 -18.73
C LEU A 112 -2.36 -3.93 -19.81
N THR A 113 -2.94 -2.79 -20.21
CA THR A 113 -2.37 -1.90 -21.23
C THR A 113 -1.05 -1.26 -20.79
N SER A 114 -0.86 -1.04 -19.49
CA SER A 114 0.41 -0.55 -18.93
C SER A 114 1.44 -1.65 -18.63
N GLY A 115 1.06 -2.93 -18.72
CA GLY A 115 1.91 -4.06 -18.35
C GLY A 115 2.27 -4.12 -16.86
N THR A 116 1.50 -3.45 -15.99
CA THR A 116 1.83 -3.30 -14.56
C THR A 116 0.99 -4.18 -13.62
N GLN A 117 0.13 -5.04 -14.17
CA GLN A 117 -0.73 -5.95 -13.42
C GLN A 117 0.04 -6.81 -12.39
N GLY A 118 1.21 -7.33 -12.76
CA GLY A 118 2.04 -8.14 -11.85
C GLY A 118 2.55 -7.35 -10.65
N LEU A 119 2.92 -6.08 -10.85
CA LEU A 119 3.36 -5.19 -9.77
C LEU A 119 2.20 -4.83 -8.82
N GLN A 120 0.98 -4.68 -9.34
CA GLN A 120 -0.20 -4.39 -8.51
C GLN A 120 -0.69 -5.61 -7.73
N ILE A 121 -0.56 -6.82 -8.27
CA ILE A 121 -0.77 -8.04 -7.49
C ILE A 121 0.31 -8.15 -6.40
N ALA A 122 1.57 -7.88 -6.75
CA ALA A 122 2.68 -7.90 -5.80
C ALA A 122 2.52 -6.89 -4.65
N LEU A 123 1.84 -5.75 -4.88
CA LEU A 123 1.54 -4.72 -3.86
C LEU A 123 0.69 -5.26 -2.68
N LEU A 124 -0.14 -6.28 -2.90
CA LEU A 124 -1.00 -6.85 -1.85
C LEU A 124 -0.19 -7.38 -0.66
N ALA A 125 0.96 -8.02 -0.94
CA ALA A 125 1.78 -8.66 0.06
C ALA A 125 2.50 -7.68 1.02
N PRO A 126 3.30 -6.71 0.57
CA PRO A 126 4.07 -5.84 1.47
C PRO A 126 3.15 -4.98 2.36
N GLY A 127 2.03 -4.47 1.82
CA GLY A 127 1.07 -3.71 2.64
C GLY A 127 0.46 -4.54 3.75
N TRP A 128 -0.01 -5.74 3.41
CA TRP A 128 -0.64 -6.65 4.36
C TRP A 128 0.34 -7.17 5.42
N VAL A 129 1.55 -7.58 4.99
CA VAL A 129 2.61 -8.06 5.86
C VAL A 129 3.07 -6.95 6.80
N HIS A 130 3.34 -5.74 6.29
CA HIS A 130 3.76 -4.61 7.10
C HIS A 130 2.73 -4.27 8.19
N GLY A 131 1.46 -4.13 7.81
CA GLY A 131 0.37 -3.80 8.73
C GLY A 131 0.14 -4.89 9.77
N SER A 132 0.06 -6.15 9.33
CA SER A 132 -0.24 -7.29 10.21
C SER A 132 0.90 -7.63 11.17
N LEU A 133 2.16 -7.57 10.72
CA LEU A 133 3.31 -7.72 11.61
C LEU A 133 3.38 -6.57 12.61
N GLY A 134 3.08 -5.33 12.19
CA GLY A 134 3.02 -4.19 13.10
C GLY A 134 2.00 -4.37 14.22
N LEU A 135 0.81 -4.86 13.86
CA LEU A 135 -0.26 -5.16 14.81
C LEU A 135 0.14 -6.31 15.74
N TRP A 136 0.67 -7.40 15.19
CA TRP A 136 1.13 -8.57 15.96
C TRP A 136 2.21 -8.20 16.97
N LEU A 137 3.27 -7.51 16.54
CA LEU A 137 4.37 -7.12 17.44
C LEU A 137 3.89 -6.24 18.60
N HIS A 138 2.85 -5.42 18.37
CA HIS A 138 2.24 -4.58 19.40
C HIS A 138 1.32 -5.35 20.35
N LEU A 139 0.51 -6.29 19.82
CA LEU A 139 -0.57 -6.94 20.58
C LEU A 139 -0.24 -8.34 21.10
N ARG A 140 0.83 -8.99 20.62
CA ARG A 140 1.20 -10.39 20.96
C ARG A 140 1.38 -10.67 22.46
N ARG A 141 1.64 -9.65 23.28
CA ARG A 141 1.75 -9.80 24.74
C ARG A 141 0.40 -9.99 25.43
N ARG A 142 -0.72 -9.66 24.77
CA ARG A 142 -2.06 -9.82 25.30
C ARG A 142 -2.52 -11.26 25.08
N ALA A 143 -3.00 -11.92 26.13
CA ALA A 143 -3.36 -13.35 26.12
C ALA A 143 -4.32 -13.74 24.99
N PHE A 144 -5.33 -12.90 24.71
CA PHE A 144 -6.27 -13.12 23.61
C PHE A 144 -5.58 -13.26 22.24
N PHE A 145 -4.74 -12.29 21.88
CA PHE A 145 -4.04 -12.30 20.59
C PHE A 145 -3.04 -13.45 20.49
N HIS A 146 -2.38 -13.79 21.60
CA HIS A 146 -1.49 -14.95 21.62
C HIS A 146 -2.24 -16.27 21.40
N ARG A 147 -3.42 -16.46 21.98
CA ARG A 147 -4.27 -17.64 21.74
C ARG A 147 -4.79 -17.68 20.30
N ALA A 148 -5.14 -16.52 19.74
CA ALA A 148 -5.63 -16.40 18.37
C ALA A 148 -4.52 -16.47 17.29
N ARG A 149 -3.24 -16.73 17.66
CA ARG A 149 -2.09 -16.67 16.75
C ARG A 149 -2.24 -17.47 15.46
N PHE A 150 -2.85 -18.66 15.52
CA PHE A 150 -3.04 -19.51 14.35
C PHE A 150 -4.12 -18.99 13.42
N VAL A 151 -5.20 -18.42 13.98
CA VAL A 151 -6.24 -17.74 13.21
C VAL A 151 -5.67 -16.50 12.53
N LEU A 152 -4.88 -15.68 13.25
CA LEU A 152 -4.22 -14.51 12.68
C LEU A 152 -3.21 -14.88 11.58
N LEU A 153 -2.48 -15.99 11.75
CA LEU A 153 -1.59 -16.52 10.71
C LEU A 153 -2.38 -17.01 9.49
N GLY A 154 -3.51 -17.69 9.70
CA GLY A 154 -4.43 -18.07 8.64
C GLY A 154 -4.91 -16.84 7.85
N MET A 155 -5.37 -15.79 8.54
CA MET A 155 -5.76 -14.52 7.89
C MET A 155 -4.59 -13.84 7.17
N LEU A 156 -3.38 -13.91 7.73
CA LEU A 156 -2.18 -13.34 7.13
C LEU A 156 -1.92 -13.91 5.73
N ILE A 157 -2.20 -15.20 5.53
CA ILE A 157 -1.93 -15.93 4.29
C ILE A 157 -3.17 -15.94 3.38
N LEU A 158 -4.34 -16.28 3.91
CA LEU A 158 -5.54 -16.50 3.10
C LEU A 158 -6.07 -15.22 2.46
N LEU A 159 -6.08 -14.10 3.19
CA LEU A 159 -6.67 -12.87 2.66
C LEU A 159 -5.96 -12.33 1.39
N PRO A 160 -4.62 -12.23 1.32
CA PRO A 160 -3.95 -11.85 0.07
C PRO A 160 -4.14 -12.86 -1.05
N VAL A 161 -4.19 -14.15 -0.75
CA VAL A 161 -4.42 -15.20 -1.76
C VAL A 161 -5.83 -15.07 -2.36
N LEU A 162 -6.86 -14.92 -1.51
CA LEU A 162 -8.24 -14.73 -1.96
C LEU A 162 -8.40 -13.40 -2.73
N SER A 163 -7.77 -12.33 -2.26
CA SER A 163 -7.75 -11.04 -2.95
C SER A 163 -7.12 -11.14 -4.35
N ALA A 164 -5.98 -11.83 -4.48
CA ALA A 164 -5.33 -12.05 -5.77
C ALA A 164 -6.17 -12.96 -6.69
N ALA A 165 -6.76 -14.03 -6.15
CA ALA A 165 -7.65 -14.91 -6.90
C ALA A 165 -8.87 -14.16 -7.45
N GLY A 166 -9.51 -13.31 -6.63
CA GLY A 166 -10.62 -12.47 -7.06
C GLY A 166 -10.22 -11.49 -8.16
N PHE A 167 -9.04 -10.86 -8.05
CA PHE A 167 -8.52 -9.99 -9.11
C PHE A 167 -8.27 -10.74 -10.43
N VAL A 168 -7.73 -11.96 -10.38
CA VAL A 168 -7.53 -12.81 -11.57
C VAL A 168 -8.87 -13.18 -12.21
N GLN A 169 -9.88 -13.54 -11.39
CA GLN A 169 -11.22 -13.86 -11.88
C GLN A 169 -11.88 -12.66 -12.57
N MET A 170 -11.80 -11.46 -11.99
CA MET A 170 -12.28 -10.24 -12.64
C MET A 170 -11.53 -9.94 -13.94
N THR A 171 -10.21 -10.17 -13.97
CA THR A 171 -9.41 -9.96 -15.20
C THR A 171 -9.89 -10.86 -16.35
N ARG A 172 -10.19 -12.13 -16.04
CA ARG A 172 -10.75 -13.08 -17.03
C ARG A 172 -12.14 -12.67 -17.52
N ALA A 173 -12.97 -12.11 -16.65
CA ALA A 173 -14.30 -11.61 -17.02
C ALA A 173 -14.24 -10.37 -17.93
N VAL A 174 -13.24 -9.52 -17.76
CA VAL A 174 -13.06 -8.27 -18.53
C VAL A 174 -12.40 -8.51 -19.89
N VAL A 175 -11.59 -9.56 -20.04
CA VAL A 175 -10.94 -9.94 -21.30
C VAL A 175 -11.53 -11.26 -21.82
N PRO A 176 -12.78 -11.27 -22.32
CA PRO A 176 -13.39 -12.49 -22.84
C PRO A 176 -12.81 -12.83 -24.21
N GLY A 177 -11.72 -13.60 -24.27
CA GLY A 177 -11.24 -14.35 -25.46
C GLY A 177 -10.98 -13.60 -26.77
N SER A 178 -11.32 -12.31 -26.90
CA SER A 178 -11.22 -11.54 -28.13
C SER A 178 -9.77 -11.12 -28.35
N LEU A 179 -9.27 -11.35 -29.56
CA LEU A 179 -7.92 -10.97 -30.00
C LEU A 179 -7.66 -9.44 -29.97
N ALA A 180 -8.70 -8.63 -29.74
CA ALA A 180 -8.57 -7.18 -29.55
C ALA A 180 -8.29 -6.86 -28.07
N ALA A 181 -7.13 -6.26 -27.80
CA ALA A 181 -6.84 -5.71 -26.49
C ALA A 181 -7.86 -4.59 -26.18
N PRO A 182 -8.45 -4.55 -24.98
CA PRO A 182 -9.39 -3.50 -24.62
C PRO A 182 -8.70 -2.12 -24.69
N ALA A 183 -9.40 -1.16 -25.29
CA ALA A 183 -8.86 0.18 -25.49
C ALA A 183 -8.63 0.88 -24.13
N PRO A 184 -7.47 1.55 -23.95
CA PRO A 184 -7.20 2.30 -22.73
C PRO A 184 -8.16 3.49 -22.57
N ASP A 185 -8.42 3.87 -21.32
CA ASP A 185 -9.27 5.01 -21.01
C ASP A 185 -8.66 6.32 -21.56
N ALA A 186 -9.48 7.11 -22.25
CA ALA A 186 -9.04 8.32 -22.93
C ALA A 186 -8.43 9.35 -21.95
N ALA A 187 -8.94 9.45 -20.72
CA ALA A 187 -8.42 10.38 -19.73
C ALA A 187 -6.99 9.98 -19.30
N LEU A 188 -6.74 8.68 -19.13
CA LEU A 188 -5.42 8.16 -18.77
C LEU A 188 -4.42 8.32 -19.92
N VAL A 189 -4.86 8.15 -21.17
CA VAL A 189 -4.01 8.38 -22.35
C VAL A 189 -3.67 9.87 -22.48
N ALA A 190 -4.67 10.74 -22.41
CA ALA A 190 -4.48 12.19 -22.56
C ALA A 190 -3.55 12.78 -21.49
N HIS A 191 -3.60 12.27 -20.26
CA HIS A 191 -2.85 12.81 -19.12
C HIS A 191 -1.65 11.94 -18.70
N ARG A 192 -1.21 11.01 -19.56
CA ARG A 192 -0.13 10.06 -19.25
C ARG A 192 1.15 10.75 -18.75
N ALA A 193 1.60 11.80 -19.43
CA ALA A 193 2.81 12.54 -19.07
C ALA A 193 2.69 13.20 -17.68
N ALA A 194 1.51 13.74 -17.34
CA ALA A 194 1.26 14.35 -16.05
C ALA A 194 1.22 13.31 -14.93
N LEU A 195 0.57 12.16 -15.16
CA LEU A 195 0.56 11.03 -14.23
C LEU A 195 1.96 10.45 -14.00
N ASP A 196 2.76 10.32 -15.06
CA ASP A 196 4.16 9.89 -14.96
C ASP A 196 5.00 10.89 -14.14
N SER A 197 4.77 12.19 -14.33
CA SER A 197 5.42 13.25 -13.54
C SER A 197 5.05 13.16 -12.05
N TRP A 198 3.76 12.99 -11.73
CA TRP A 198 3.30 12.74 -10.36
C TRP A 198 4.00 11.54 -9.73
N ARG A 199 4.09 10.41 -10.46
CA ARG A 199 4.79 9.22 -9.99
C ARG A 199 6.26 9.53 -9.68
N HIS A 200 6.96 10.21 -10.59
CA HIS A 200 8.39 10.50 -10.42
C HIS A 200 8.64 11.43 -9.23
N LEU A 201 7.86 12.51 -9.10
CA LEU A 201 7.97 13.45 -7.99
C LEU A 201 7.69 12.79 -6.64
N LEU A 202 6.63 11.97 -6.55
CA LEU A 202 6.28 11.27 -5.32
C LEU A 202 7.33 10.23 -4.93
N VAL A 203 7.86 9.47 -5.90
CA VAL A 203 8.93 8.50 -5.63
C VAL A 203 10.21 9.19 -5.23
N ALA A 204 10.62 10.25 -5.95
CA ALA A 204 11.82 11.02 -5.62
C ALA A 204 11.70 11.63 -4.21
N GLY A 205 10.58 12.30 -3.91
CA GLY A 205 10.33 12.87 -2.59
C GLY A 205 10.34 11.81 -1.48
N TYR A 206 9.71 10.66 -1.71
CA TYR A 206 9.76 9.53 -0.78
C TYR A 206 11.19 9.07 -0.51
N LEU A 207 11.96 8.78 -1.57
CA LEU A 207 13.34 8.30 -1.44
C LEU A 207 14.24 9.34 -0.76
N SER A 208 14.13 10.61 -1.14
CA SER A 208 14.86 11.71 -0.51
C SER A 208 14.57 11.80 0.98
N LEU A 209 13.31 11.70 1.40
CA LEU A 209 12.94 11.73 2.83
C LEU A 209 13.55 10.54 3.60
N ILE A 210 13.53 9.34 3.03
CA ILE A 210 14.15 8.16 3.65
C ILE A 210 15.67 8.33 3.77
N VAL A 211 16.34 8.77 2.71
CA VAL A 211 17.79 9.01 2.69
C VAL A 211 18.17 10.08 3.71
N VAL A 212 17.48 11.22 3.73
CA VAL A 212 17.74 12.30 4.68
C VAL A 212 17.51 11.84 6.12
N ALA A 213 16.41 11.13 6.40
CA ALA A 213 16.12 10.62 7.73
C ALA A 213 17.20 9.64 8.20
N PHE A 214 17.61 8.71 7.33
CA PHE A 214 18.64 7.73 7.65
C PHE A 214 20.01 8.41 7.85
N ALA A 215 20.46 9.21 6.88
CA ALA A 215 21.76 9.89 6.94
C ALA A 215 21.86 10.86 8.12
N GLY A 216 20.79 11.65 8.36
CA GLY A 216 20.71 12.54 9.51
C GLY A 216 20.72 11.79 10.84
N GLY A 217 20.08 10.62 10.91
CA GLY A 217 20.12 9.75 12.09
C GLY A 217 21.53 9.19 12.35
N GLN A 218 22.20 8.71 11.30
CA GLN A 218 23.58 8.20 11.39
C GLN A 218 24.56 9.30 11.81
N TRP A 219 24.45 10.48 11.20
CA TRP A 219 25.22 11.66 11.58
C TRP A 219 25.04 11.96 13.07
N ARG A 220 23.80 12.18 13.51
CA ARG A 220 23.46 12.45 14.91
C ARG A 220 24.04 11.40 15.88
N ASN A 221 23.95 10.12 15.53
CA ASN A 221 24.45 9.03 16.38
C ASN A 221 25.99 9.04 16.51
N ARG A 222 26.72 9.41 15.45
CA ARG A 222 28.18 9.54 15.48
C ARG A 222 28.63 10.67 16.41
N PHE A 223 28.00 11.84 16.33
CA PHE A 223 28.34 12.97 17.20
C PHE A 223 27.95 12.72 18.66
N ALA A 224 26.80 12.11 18.91
CA ALA A 224 26.40 11.75 20.27
C ALA A 224 27.33 10.70 20.93
N GLY A 225 27.96 9.83 20.14
CA GLY A 225 28.93 8.83 20.63
C GLY A 225 30.36 9.36 20.77
N GLY A 226 30.71 10.45 20.07
CA GLY A 226 32.00 11.14 20.21
C GLY A 226 32.13 11.89 21.55
N VAL A 227 31.05 12.57 21.98
CA VAL A 227 31.03 13.34 23.24
C VAL A 227 31.20 12.46 24.49
N SER A 228 30.82 11.18 24.44
CA SER A 228 30.98 10.25 25.58
C SER A 228 32.40 9.70 25.74
N ARG A 229 33.29 9.88 24.75
CA ARG A 229 34.67 9.36 24.77
C ARG A 229 35.70 10.40 25.22
N GLU A 230 35.29 11.65 25.46
CA GLU A 230 36.16 12.76 25.85
C GLU A 230 35.98 13.20 27.31
N GLN A 231 35.58 12.30 28.21
CA GLN A 231 35.67 12.53 29.66
C GLN A 231 36.76 11.63 30.25
N PRO A 232 37.88 12.22 30.74
CA PRO A 232 38.98 11.48 31.38
C PRO A 232 38.60 10.92 32.75
#